data_AF-A0A7J0AAL2-F1
#
_entry.id   AF-A0A7J0AAL2-F1
#
_cell.length_a   1.000
_cell.length_b   1.000
_cell.length_c   1.000
_cell.angle_alpha   90.00
_cell.angle_beta   90.00
_cell.angle_gamma   90.00
#
_symmetry.space_group_name_H-M   'P 1'
#
loop_
_entity.id
_entity.type
_entity.pdbx_description
1 polymer ?
#
loop_
_entity_poly.entity_id
_entity_poly.type
_entity_poly.pdbx_seq_one_letter_code
_entity_poly.pdbx_strand_id
1 'polypeptide(L)'
;MMDFLHNADIGMLMAFNGHHTAWLDSAMMFVSDRHVWIPFYVILAALIFHRFGWKKALVYIAAIGLAITFTDQICASVIRPAVARLRPSNLDNPLSDMITVVNGYRSGSYSFPSCHAANTFALATFISLLFRRRTATAAILTWAAVVSCSRLYLGVHYPSDLIAGAVIGSAIAAALYMLAHISCRRFFAAAMLLFAANGATAQTEFKWNIELNSVFDNRECDARYTPTKTYFFTQLAPEIGVSFDSGRHAVMGGAVWNQPIGCEWDGHRISPTLYYLYSGTRWQFAMGMVPYRHLIRPLPNYIQSDSTRYFQHNIRGVMTRYLGDEGFMQALVDWRGMQGHDRREAFDIIVMGEWQRPHRIFLAGGLIMLNHLAKQSNPPADQYVVDNFVANPYIGIDLSALSHPIDSLTFRAGTLASMTRDRADGHCHTSAGLWADIAMSWWRLSLQNTLYLSGKPLFPLYSQFGSLLHEGEPFYASDFYNRTTIKGNIINYKNMVSLDAALDFNVARDNFTFYQRLLLRVTI
;
A
#
# COMPACT_ATOMS: atom_id res chain seq x y z
N MET A 1 -47.70 -25.51 21.57
CA MET A 1 -46.26 -25.84 21.44
C MET A 1 -45.39 -24.57 21.38
N MET A 2 -45.71 -23.60 20.52
CA MET A 2 -44.99 -22.32 20.46
C MET A 2 -45.06 -21.52 21.78
N ASP A 3 -46.23 -21.45 22.43
CA ASP A 3 -46.37 -20.74 23.71
C ASP A 3 -45.57 -21.40 24.84
N PHE A 4 -45.47 -22.74 24.82
CA PHE A 4 -44.64 -23.48 25.76
C PHE A 4 -43.15 -23.16 25.58
N LEU A 5 -42.66 -23.13 24.34
CA LEU A 5 -41.28 -22.76 24.03
C LEU A 5 -41.00 -21.30 24.40
N HIS A 6 -41.93 -20.39 24.12
CA HIS A 6 -41.82 -18.97 24.48
C HIS A 6 -41.74 -18.77 26.00
N ASN A 7 -42.62 -19.41 26.76
CA ASN A 7 -42.63 -19.34 28.22
C ASN A 7 -41.39 -19.98 28.85
N ALA A 8 -40.88 -21.08 28.29
CA ALA A 8 -39.63 -21.68 28.73
C ALA A 8 -38.42 -20.75 28.49
N ASP A 9 -38.37 -20.07 27.34
CA ASP A 9 -37.31 -19.12 26.98
C ASP A 9 -37.29 -17.90 27.90
N ILE A 10 -38.49 -17.40 28.28
CA ILE A 10 -38.64 -16.33 29.27
C ILE A 10 -38.27 -16.83 30.68
N GLY A 11 -38.75 -18.00 31.10
CA GLY A 11 -38.44 -18.54 32.43
C GLY A 11 -36.95 -18.75 32.65
N MET A 12 -36.24 -19.26 31.64
CA MET A 12 -34.78 -19.38 31.67
C MET A 12 -34.09 -18.02 31.68
N LEU A 13 -34.52 -17.07 30.85
CA LEU A 13 -33.99 -15.71 30.88
C LEU A 13 -34.12 -15.08 32.28
N MET A 14 -35.30 -15.18 32.89
CA MET A 14 -35.57 -14.64 34.22
C MET A 14 -34.76 -15.33 35.31
N ALA A 15 -34.46 -16.62 35.18
CA ALA A 15 -33.57 -17.31 36.11
C ALA A 15 -32.13 -16.77 36.05
N PHE A 16 -31.62 -16.41 34.86
CA PHE A 16 -30.28 -15.86 34.71
C PHE A 16 -30.19 -14.36 35.03
N ASN A 17 -31.19 -13.58 34.64
CA ASN A 17 -31.27 -12.14 34.92
C ASN A 17 -31.79 -11.86 36.35
N GLY A 18 -32.38 -12.83 37.06
CA GLY A 18 -32.96 -12.59 38.39
C GLY A 18 -31.93 -12.46 39.52
N HIS A 19 -30.65 -12.76 39.29
CA HIS A 19 -29.63 -12.89 40.33
C HIS A 19 -28.55 -11.79 40.23
N HIS A 20 -28.84 -10.58 40.70
CA HIS A 20 -27.92 -9.45 40.62
C HIS A 20 -27.11 -9.19 41.90
N THR A 21 -25.80 -8.98 41.75
CA THR A 21 -24.91 -8.42 42.77
C THR A 21 -23.89 -7.50 42.11
N ALA A 22 -23.42 -6.45 42.79
CA ALA A 22 -22.48 -5.48 42.21
C ALA A 22 -21.20 -6.11 41.64
N TRP A 23 -20.71 -7.19 42.28
CA TRP A 23 -19.57 -7.96 41.79
C TRP A 23 -19.91 -8.75 40.51
N LEU A 24 -21.04 -9.47 40.49
CA LEU A 24 -21.44 -10.30 39.36
C LEU A 24 -21.81 -9.45 38.14
N ASP A 25 -22.42 -8.28 38.37
CA ASP A 25 -22.71 -7.27 37.34
C ASP A 25 -21.43 -6.78 36.65
N SER A 26 -20.41 -6.44 37.45
CA SER A 26 -19.11 -6.01 36.94
C SER A 26 -18.40 -7.15 36.18
N ALA A 27 -18.44 -8.37 36.72
CA ALA A 27 -17.83 -9.54 36.11
C ALA A 27 -18.49 -9.92 34.77
N MET A 28 -19.81 -9.91 34.69
CA MET A 28 -20.56 -10.25 33.47
C MET A 28 -20.42 -9.17 32.40
N MET A 29 -20.37 -7.89 32.78
CA MET A 29 -20.02 -6.80 31.86
C MET A 29 -18.60 -6.97 31.29
N PHE A 30 -17.63 -7.26 32.15
CA PHE A 30 -16.24 -7.48 31.75
C PHE A 30 -16.09 -8.68 30.81
N VAL A 31 -16.70 -9.81 31.14
CA VAL A 31 -16.68 -11.03 30.32
C VAL A 31 -17.37 -10.83 28.97
N SER A 32 -18.43 -10.02 28.92
CA SER A 32 -19.17 -9.74 27.68
C SER A 32 -18.44 -8.79 26.73
N ASP A 33 -17.45 -8.03 27.19
CA ASP A 33 -16.73 -7.07 26.35
C ASP A 33 -15.70 -7.79 25.45
N ARG A 34 -15.81 -7.55 24.13
CA ARG A 34 -14.90 -8.14 23.13
C ARG A 34 -13.44 -7.67 23.28
N HIS A 35 -13.21 -6.46 23.79
CA HIS A 35 -11.88 -5.86 23.88
C HIS A 35 -11.03 -6.50 24.98
N VAL A 36 -11.69 -6.99 26.04
CA VAL A 36 -11.05 -7.74 27.14
C VAL A 36 -10.36 -9.00 26.64
N TRP A 37 -10.86 -9.61 25.56
CA TRP A 37 -10.35 -10.86 25.01
C TRP A 37 -9.23 -10.69 23.96
N ILE A 38 -8.77 -9.45 23.67
CA ILE A 38 -7.67 -9.21 22.72
C ILE A 38 -6.41 -10.03 23.06
N PRO A 39 -5.91 -10.06 24.32
CA PRO A 39 -4.74 -10.87 24.66
C PRO A 39 -4.95 -12.37 24.37
N PHE A 40 -6.17 -12.88 24.63
CA PHE A 40 -6.52 -14.27 24.33
C PHE A 40 -6.47 -14.56 22.83
N TYR A 41 -7.00 -13.67 21.98
CA TYR A 41 -6.92 -13.81 20.53
C TYR A 41 -5.49 -13.78 19.99
N VAL A 42 -4.62 -12.93 20.55
CA VAL A 42 -3.20 -12.87 20.20
C VAL A 42 -2.50 -14.17 20.56
N ILE A 43 -2.77 -14.73 21.75
CA ILE A 43 -2.21 -16.02 22.18
C ILE A 43 -2.67 -17.14 21.24
N LEU A 44 -3.96 -17.19 20.87
CA LEU A 44 -4.47 -18.19 19.91
C LEU A 44 -3.76 -18.07 18.55
N ALA A 45 -3.59 -16.85 18.03
CA ALA A 45 -2.86 -16.64 16.79
C ALA A 45 -1.40 -17.12 16.89
N ALA A 46 -0.70 -16.76 17.98
CA ALA A 46 0.67 -17.20 18.23
C ALA A 46 0.79 -18.74 18.30
N LEU A 47 -0.16 -19.42 18.96
CA LEU A 47 -0.21 -20.88 19.00
C LEU A 47 -0.43 -21.51 17.62
N ILE A 48 -1.26 -20.89 16.78
CA ILE A 48 -1.47 -21.34 15.39
C ILE A 48 -0.17 -21.18 14.58
N PHE A 49 0.49 -20.04 14.68
CA PHE A 49 1.79 -19.79 14.04
C PHE A 49 2.86 -20.79 14.49
N HIS A 50 2.96 -21.02 15.80
CA HIS A 50 3.93 -21.95 16.37
C HIS A 50 3.67 -23.40 15.94
N ARG A 51 2.41 -23.84 15.91
CA ARG A 51 2.07 -25.24 15.62
C ARG A 51 2.10 -25.60 14.15
N PHE A 52 1.67 -24.69 13.26
CA PHE A 52 1.43 -25.01 11.85
C PHE A 52 2.39 -24.30 10.87
N GLY A 53 3.23 -23.39 11.37
CA GLY A 53 4.14 -22.58 10.57
C GLY A 53 3.41 -21.45 9.83
N TRP A 54 4.16 -20.43 9.41
CA TRP A 54 3.61 -19.16 8.93
C TRP A 54 2.65 -19.30 7.73
N LYS A 55 2.95 -20.18 6.77
CA LYS A 55 2.12 -20.38 5.56
C LYS A 55 0.72 -20.92 5.89
N LYS A 56 0.64 -22.00 6.67
CA LYS A 56 -0.64 -22.61 7.05
C LYS A 56 -1.37 -21.75 8.09
N ALA A 57 -0.63 -21.11 8.98
CA ALA A 57 -1.18 -20.21 9.98
C ALA A 57 -1.93 -19.03 9.35
N LEU A 58 -1.36 -18.40 8.32
CA LEU A 58 -2.04 -17.32 7.59
C LEU A 58 -3.38 -17.78 6.97
N VAL A 59 -3.42 -18.96 6.36
CA VAL A 59 -4.66 -19.53 5.79
C VAL A 59 -5.70 -19.79 6.88
N TYR A 60 -5.30 -20.36 8.03
CA TYR A 60 -6.23 -20.62 9.13
C TYR A 60 -6.72 -19.33 9.79
N ILE A 61 -5.86 -18.33 9.97
CA ILE A 61 -6.25 -17.02 10.51
C ILE A 61 -7.21 -16.31 9.57
N ALA A 62 -6.93 -16.31 8.26
CA ALA A 62 -7.84 -15.76 7.26
C ALA A 62 -9.20 -16.50 7.27
N ALA A 63 -9.20 -17.82 7.37
CA ALA A 63 -10.42 -18.62 7.44
C ALA A 63 -11.23 -18.37 8.74
N ILE A 64 -10.57 -18.16 9.88
CA ILE A 64 -11.22 -17.75 11.13
C ILE A 64 -11.85 -16.38 10.97
N GLY A 65 -11.11 -15.42 10.40
CA GLY A 65 -11.62 -14.08 10.10
C GLY A 65 -12.85 -14.11 9.20
N LEU A 66 -12.78 -14.90 8.12
CA LEU A 66 -13.93 -15.13 7.23
C LEU A 66 -15.11 -15.79 7.95
N ALA A 67 -14.87 -16.78 8.81
CA ALA A 67 -15.95 -17.43 9.54
C ALA A 67 -16.69 -16.46 10.45
N ILE A 68 -15.96 -15.58 11.14
CA ILE A 68 -16.56 -14.54 11.98
C ILE A 68 -17.33 -13.53 11.13
N THR A 69 -16.75 -13.03 10.02
CA THR A 69 -17.44 -12.05 9.18
C THR A 69 -18.68 -12.62 8.50
N PHE A 70 -18.63 -13.84 7.96
CA PHE A 70 -19.80 -14.49 7.37
C PHE A 70 -20.89 -14.74 8.40
N THR A 71 -20.52 -15.23 9.59
CA THR A 71 -21.46 -15.47 10.68
C THR A 71 -22.14 -14.16 11.10
N ASP A 72 -21.36 -13.10 11.30
CA ASP A 72 -21.88 -11.80 11.70
C ASP A 72 -22.84 -11.23 10.64
N GLN A 73 -22.47 -11.29 9.36
CA GLN A 73 -23.29 -10.76 8.27
C GLN A 73 -24.58 -11.55 8.05
N ILE A 74 -24.53 -12.89 8.13
CA ILE A 74 -25.74 -13.71 8.02
C ILE A 74 -26.69 -13.41 9.18
N CYS A 75 -26.17 -13.35 10.41
CA CYS A 75 -26.98 -13.04 11.57
C CYS A 75 -27.54 -11.61 11.52
N ALA A 76 -26.71 -10.60 11.23
CA ALA A 76 -27.07 -9.19 11.30
C ALA A 76 -27.91 -8.71 10.11
N SER A 77 -27.54 -9.11 8.89
CA SER A 77 -28.08 -8.53 7.66
C SER A 77 -29.17 -9.39 7.01
N VAL A 78 -29.24 -10.68 7.34
CA VAL A 78 -30.22 -11.62 6.73
C VAL A 78 -31.27 -12.04 7.75
N ILE A 79 -30.86 -12.63 8.87
CA ILE A 79 -31.82 -13.27 9.79
C ILE A 79 -32.51 -12.25 10.70
N ARG A 80 -31.76 -11.28 11.25
CA ARG A 80 -32.34 -10.25 12.15
C ARG A 80 -33.47 -9.45 11.51
N PRO A 81 -33.34 -8.90 10.29
CA PRO A 81 -34.44 -8.17 9.65
C PRO A 81 -35.63 -9.06 9.31
N ALA A 82 -35.39 -10.35 8.99
CA ALA A 82 -36.44 -11.29 8.62
C ALA A 82 -37.28 -11.76 9.82
N VAL A 83 -36.66 -11.96 10.99
CA VAL A 83 -37.34 -12.46 12.20
C VAL A 83 -37.86 -11.32 13.07
N ALA A 84 -37.16 -10.18 13.11
CA ALA A 84 -37.56 -8.96 13.82
C ALA A 84 -37.97 -9.16 15.29
N ARG A 85 -37.44 -10.19 15.96
CA ARG A 85 -37.73 -10.49 17.37
C ARG A 85 -37.13 -9.40 18.26
N LEU A 86 -37.93 -8.72 19.07
CA LEU A 86 -37.46 -7.70 20.00
C LEU A 86 -36.53 -8.29 21.07
N ARG A 87 -35.60 -7.49 21.60
CA ARG A 87 -34.77 -7.86 22.76
C ARG A 87 -35.55 -7.76 24.07
N PRO A 88 -35.19 -8.54 25.09
CA PRO A 88 -35.85 -8.43 26.40
C PRO A 88 -35.68 -7.03 27.01
N SER A 89 -34.50 -6.42 26.87
CA SER A 89 -34.22 -5.05 27.32
C SER A 89 -34.64 -3.94 26.34
N ASN A 90 -35.43 -4.23 25.30
CA ASN A 90 -35.96 -3.20 24.41
C ASN A 90 -37.21 -2.57 25.05
N LEU A 91 -37.30 -1.24 25.12
CA LEU A 91 -38.43 -0.52 25.72
C LEU A 91 -39.79 -0.85 25.08
N ASP A 92 -39.80 -1.19 23.79
CA ASP A 92 -41.03 -1.59 23.07
C ASP A 92 -41.48 -3.02 23.42
N ASN A 93 -40.69 -3.76 24.20
CA ASN A 93 -41.01 -5.11 24.65
C ASN A 93 -41.67 -5.04 26.04
N PRO A 94 -42.88 -5.60 26.23
CA PRO A 94 -43.55 -5.65 27.54
C PRO A 94 -42.73 -6.32 28.65
N LEU A 95 -41.73 -7.14 28.28
CA LEU A 95 -40.81 -7.76 29.23
C LEU A 95 -39.74 -6.81 29.78
N SER A 96 -39.52 -5.63 29.15
CA SER A 96 -38.43 -4.72 29.54
C SER A 96 -38.61 -4.14 30.94
N ASP A 97 -39.84 -4.07 31.46
CA ASP A 97 -40.10 -3.59 32.83
C ASP A 97 -39.75 -4.63 33.89
N MET A 98 -39.67 -5.90 33.48
CA MET A 98 -39.33 -7.04 34.35
C MET A 98 -37.84 -7.43 34.27
N ILE A 99 -37.09 -6.84 33.33
CA ILE A 99 -35.67 -7.14 33.10
C ILE A 99 -34.81 -6.10 33.82
N THR A 100 -33.86 -6.57 34.61
CA THR A 100 -32.88 -5.68 35.24
C THR A 100 -31.77 -5.37 34.24
N VAL A 101 -31.62 -4.08 33.92
CA VAL A 101 -30.61 -3.58 32.97
C VAL A 101 -29.37 -3.11 33.73
N VAL A 102 -28.30 -3.89 33.67
CA VAL A 102 -27.02 -3.56 34.33
C VAL A 102 -26.39 -2.32 33.68
N ASN A 103 -26.08 -1.30 34.50
CA ASN A 103 -25.44 -0.04 34.07
C ASN A 103 -26.12 0.65 32.86
N GLY A 104 -27.44 0.47 32.69
CA GLY A 104 -28.17 1.03 31.56
C GLY A 104 -27.82 0.41 30.19
N TYR A 105 -27.09 -0.71 30.16
CA TYR A 105 -26.66 -1.35 28.92
C TYR A 105 -27.83 -1.93 28.12
N ARG A 106 -28.25 -1.19 27.08
CA ARG A 106 -29.17 -1.64 26.05
C ARG A 106 -28.43 -1.73 24.72
N SER A 107 -28.60 -2.83 24.01
CA SER A 107 -27.91 -3.07 22.74
C SER A 107 -28.96 -3.39 21.70
N GLY A 108 -29.04 -2.62 20.59
CA GLY A 108 -29.85 -2.90 19.39
C GLY A 108 -31.36 -3.16 19.59
N SER A 109 -32.11 -3.23 18.49
CA SER A 109 -33.57 -3.46 18.55
C SER A 109 -33.96 -4.94 18.54
N TYR A 110 -33.26 -5.76 17.74
CA TYR A 110 -33.60 -7.18 17.49
C TYR A 110 -32.64 -8.16 18.14
N SER A 111 -33.17 -9.27 18.66
CA SER A 111 -32.50 -10.26 19.50
C SER A 111 -32.03 -11.49 18.74
N PHE A 112 -32.88 -12.06 17.88
CA PHE A 112 -32.61 -13.33 17.20
C PHE A 112 -31.85 -13.17 15.86
N PRO A 113 -30.83 -14.00 15.58
CA PRO A 113 -30.03 -14.80 16.52
C PRO A 113 -28.95 -13.92 17.19
N SER A 114 -28.28 -14.41 18.21
CA SER A 114 -27.20 -13.65 18.86
C SER A 114 -25.90 -13.69 18.04
N CYS A 115 -25.56 -12.59 17.34
CA CYS A 115 -24.25 -12.43 16.67
C CYS A 115 -23.07 -12.64 17.62
N HIS A 116 -23.19 -12.21 18.89
CA HIS A 116 -22.12 -12.36 19.87
C HIS A 116 -21.89 -13.83 20.23
N ALA A 117 -22.96 -14.60 20.43
CA ALA A 117 -22.84 -16.06 20.60
C ALA A 117 -22.30 -16.71 19.32
N ALA A 118 -22.82 -16.31 18.16
CA ALA A 118 -22.43 -16.88 16.88
C ALA A 118 -20.94 -16.70 16.57
N ASN A 119 -20.39 -15.49 16.74
CA ASN A 119 -18.97 -15.21 16.51
C ASN A 119 -18.07 -15.96 17.51
N THR A 120 -18.47 -16.00 18.79
CA THR A 120 -17.72 -16.68 19.85
C THR A 120 -17.67 -18.20 19.62
N PHE A 121 -18.81 -18.81 19.27
CA PHE A 121 -18.87 -20.24 18.95
C PHE A 121 -18.22 -20.58 17.60
N ALA A 122 -18.22 -19.67 16.63
CA ALA A 122 -17.47 -19.83 15.38
C ALA A 122 -15.96 -19.96 15.67
N LEU A 123 -15.40 -19.05 16.47
CA LEU A 123 -14.00 -19.12 16.88
C LEU A 123 -13.71 -20.42 17.67
N ALA A 124 -14.52 -20.72 18.69
CA ALA A 124 -14.33 -21.89 19.54
C ALA A 124 -14.38 -23.20 18.74
N THR A 125 -15.32 -23.32 17.81
CA THR A 125 -15.46 -24.50 16.93
C THR A 125 -14.27 -24.63 16.00
N PHE A 126 -13.84 -23.54 15.36
CA PHE A 126 -12.70 -23.57 14.44
C PHE A 126 -11.42 -24.02 15.13
N ILE A 127 -11.12 -23.43 16.30
CA ILE A 127 -9.93 -23.77 17.09
C ILE A 127 -10.01 -25.22 17.61
N SER A 128 -11.18 -25.68 18.02
CA SER A 128 -11.39 -27.07 18.47
C SER A 128 -11.09 -28.07 17.34
N LEU A 129 -11.58 -27.80 16.13
CA LEU A 129 -11.30 -28.61 14.94
C LEU A 129 -9.83 -28.53 14.52
N LEU A 130 -9.17 -27.40 14.76
CA LEU A 130 -7.78 -27.17 14.39
C LEU A 130 -6.80 -27.93 15.29
N PHE A 131 -6.93 -27.83 16.61
CA PHE A 131 -5.98 -28.44 17.55
C PHE A 131 -6.36 -29.86 17.99
N ARG A 132 -7.64 -30.24 17.91
CA ARG A 132 -8.17 -31.59 18.25
C ARG A 132 -7.72 -32.16 19.60
N ARG A 133 -7.39 -31.30 20.58
CA ARG A 133 -7.07 -31.72 21.95
C ARG A 133 -8.32 -31.60 22.82
N ARG A 134 -8.71 -32.69 23.47
CA ARG A 134 -9.94 -32.77 24.29
C ARG A 134 -9.98 -31.70 25.38
N THR A 135 -8.88 -31.49 26.09
CA THR A 135 -8.77 -30.48 27.15
C THR A 135 -8.89 -29.05 26.62
N ALA A 136 -8.23 -28.74 25.50
CA ALA A 136 -8.33 -27.43 24.86
C ALA A 136 -9.72 -27.16 24.27
N THR A 137 -10.35 -28.18 23.70
CA THR A 137 -11.73 -28.12 23.17
C THR A 137 -12.72 -27.86 24.30
N ALA A 138 -12.61 -28.58 25.42
CA ALA A 138 -13.44 -28.33 26.58
C ALA A 138 -13.24 -26.90 27.11
N ALA A 139 -11.99 -26.45 27.26
CA ALA A 139 -11.69 -25.11 27.76
C ALA A 139 -12.29 -24.00 26.88
N ILE A 140 -12.12 -24.08 25.55
CA ILE A 140 -12.60 -23.02 24.65
C ILE A 140 -14.12 -23.03 24.47
N LEU A 141 -14.76 -24.20 24.52
CA LEU A 141 -16.23 -24.29 24.49
C LEU A 141 -16.83 -23.80 25.82
N THR A 142 -16.22 -24.11 26.96
CA THR A 142 -16.62 -23.53 28.25
C THR A 142 -16.49 -22.02 28.24
N TRP A 143 -15.38 -21.49 27.72
CA TRP A 143 -15.20 -20.05 27.54
C TRP A 143 -16.32 -19.45 26.66
N ALA A 144 -16.61 -20.06 25.52
CA ALA A 144 -17.67 -19.58 24.62
C ALA A 144 -19.06 -19.61 25.27
N ALA A 145 -19.34 -20.64 26.06
CA ALA A 145 -20.56 -20.76 26.83
C ALA A 145 -20.66 -19.66 27.90
N VAL A 146 -19.60 -19.40 28.66
CA VAL A 146 -19.57 -18.34 29.69
C VAL A 146 -19.77 -16.95 29.09
N VAL A 147 -19.06 -16.64 27.99
CA VAL A 147 -19.23 -15.38 27.26
C VAL A 147 -20.65 -15.25 26.72
N SER A 148 -21.25 -16.32 26.21
CA SER A 148 -22.63 -16.28 25.71
C SER A 148 -23.65 -16.12 26.85
N CYS A 149 -23.49 -16.87 27.95
CA CYS A 149 -24.38 -16.78 29.12
C CYS A 149 -24.38 -15.40 29.77
N SER A 150 -23.27 -14.65 29.70
CA SER A 150 -23.23 -13.25 30.13
C SER A 150 -24.31 -12.39 29.44
N ARG A 151 -24.71 -12.75 28.21
CA ARG A 151 -25.76 -12.03 27.46
C ARG A 151 -27.17 -12.31 27.96
N LEU A 152 -27.41 -13.46 28.59
CA LEU A 152 -28.66 -13.75 29.31
C LEU A 152 -28.70 -12.96 30.61
N TYR A 153 -27.59 -12.95 31.34
CA TYR A 153 -27.45 -12.19 32.59
C TYR A 153 -27.71 -10.70 32.37
N LEU A 154 -27.16 -10.12 31.30
CA LEU A 154 -27.38 -8.71 30.92
C LEU A 154 -28.78 -8.42 30.35
N GLY A 155 -29.65 -9.42 30.21
CA GLY A 155 -31.04 -9.23 29.76
C GLY A 155 -31.19 -8.83 28.29
N VAL A 156 -30.17 -9.06 27.45
CA VAL A 156 -30.14 -8.57 26.05
C VAL A 156 -30.50 -9.65 25.02
N HIS A 157 -30.58 -10.92 25.41
CA HIS A 157 -30.92 -12.03 24.54
C HIS A 157 -31.72 -13.10 25.27
N TYR A 158 -32.50 -13.87 24.53
CA TYR A 158 -33.14 -15.08 25.02
C TYR A 158 -32.23 -16.31 24.85
N PRO A 159 -32.38 -17.37 25.65
CA PRO A 159 -31.63 -18.62 25.49
C PRO A 159 -31.67 -19.19 24.07
N SER A 160 -32.83 -19.17 23.41
CA SER A 160 -32.96 -19.63 22.04
C SER A 160 -32.15 -18.79 21.02
N ASP A 161 -31.94 -17.50 21.27
CA ASP A 161 -31.10 -16.64 20.42
C ASP A 161 -29.62 -17.07 20.49
N LEU A 162 -29.16 -17.50 21.68
CA LEU A 162 -27.81 -18.00 21.92
C LEU A 162 -27.61 -19.36 21.28
N ILE A 163 -28.57 -20.27 21.43
CA ILE A 163 -28.51 -21.60 20.83
C ILE A 163 -28.48 -21.49 19.30
N ALA A 164 -29.37 -20.68 18.72
CA ALA A 164 -29.39 -20.44 17.28
C ALA A 164 -28.09 -19.79 16.80
N GLY A 165 -27.57 -18.79 17.53
CA GLY A 165 -26.28 -18.19 17.24
C GLY A 165 -25.14 -19.22 17.27
N ALA A 166 -25.06 -20.03 18.33
CA ALA A 166 -24.05 -21.07 18.49
C ALA A 166 -24.08 -22.09 17.34
N VAL A 167 -25.27 -22.57 16.96
CA VAL A 167 -25.43 -23.51 15.85
C VAL A 167 -24.97 -22.91 14.52
N ILE A 168 -25.39 -21.68 14.21
CA ILE A 168 -25.02 -20.98 12.98
C ILE A 168 -23.50 -20.77 12.92
N GLY A 169 -22.92 -20.22 13.99
CA GLY A 169 -21.48 -19.96 14.08
C GLY A 169 -20.65 -21.24 13.97
N SER A 170 -21.03 -22.29 14.69
CA SER A 170 -20.36 -23.59 14.62
C SER A 170 -20.46 -24.23 13.23
N ALA A 171 -21.61 -24.16 12.56
CA ALA A 171 -21.80 -24.71 11.23
C ALA A 171 -20.93 -24.00 10.17
N ILE A 172 -20.92 -22.67 10.18
CA ILE A 172 -20.11 -21.85 9.26
C ILE A 172 -18.62 -22.09 9.51
N ALA A 173 -18.20 -22.10 10.78
CA ALA A 173 -16.82 -22.37 11.16
C ALA A 173 -16.36 -23.77 10.75
N ALA A 174 -17.22 -24.79 10.89
CA ALA A 174 -16.91 -26.14 10.46
C ALA A 174 -16.77 -26.23 8.93
N ALA A 175 -17.66 -25.58 8.17
CA ALA A 175 -17.58 -25.53 6.71
C ALA A 175 -16.30 -24.84 6.23
N LEU A 176 -15.96 -23.68 6.79
CA LEU A 176 -14.75 -22.95 6.43
C LEU A 176 -13.47 -23.63 6.91
N TYR A 177 -13.51 -24.34 8.05
CA TYR A 177 -12.42 -25.21 8.47
C TYR A 177 -12.19 -26.33 7.45
N MET A 178 -13.25 -27.01 7.00
CA MET A 178 -13.13 -28.06 5.98
C MET A 178 -12.54 -27.50 4.68
N LEU A 179 -13.02 -26.34 4.22
CA LEU A 179 -12.49 -25.66 3.05
C LEU A 179 -11.02 -25.27 3.23
N ALA A 180 -10.64 -24.65 4.35
CA ALA A 180 -9.26 -24.26 4.63
C ALA A 180 -8.33 -25.48 4.70
N HIS A 181 -8.80 -26.58 5.32
CA HIS A 181 -8.04 -27.81 5.47
C HIS A 181 -7.89 -28.58 4.14
N ILE A 182 -8.95 -28.63 3.32
CA ILE A 182 -8.93 -29.19 1.96
C ILE A 182 -8.03 -28.34 1.07
N SER A 183 -8.13 -27.01 1.12
CA SER A 183 -7.27 -26.08 0.38
C SER A 183 -5.81 -26.24 0.78
N CYS A 184 -5.48 -26.40 2.06
CA CYS A 184 -4.10 -26.69 2.47
C CYS A 184 -3.56 -28.02 1.92
N ARG A 185 -4.40 -29.06 1.80
CA ARG A 185 -4.01 -30.37 1.23
C ARG A 185 -3.95 -30.35 -0.30
N ARG A 186 -4.95 -29.76 -0.96
CA ARG A 186 -5.07 -29.67 -2.42
C ARG A 186 -4.14 -28.62 -3.02
N PHE A 187 -3.83 -27.52 -2.32
CA PHE A 187 -2.84 -26.55 -2.79
C PHE A 187 -1.43 -27.15 -2.79
N PHE A 188 -1.07 -27.96 -1.79
CA PHE A 188 0.20 -28.70 -1.79
C PHE A 188 0.23 -29.83 -2.83
N ALA A 189 -0.86 -30.60 -2.98
CA ALA A 189 -0.94 -31.68 -3.95
C ALA A 189 -1.03 -31.17 -5.40
N ALA A 190 -1.80 -30.10 -5.66
CA ALA A 190 -1.91 -29.45 -6.96
C ALA A 190 -0.65 -28.65 -7.29
N ALA A 191 0.04 -28.03 -6.33
CA ALA A 191 1.36 -27.43 -6.58
C ALA A 191 2.40 -28.50 -6.94
N MET A 192 2.39 -29.66 -6.27
CA MET A 192 3.24 -30.80 -6.63
C MET A 192 2.85 -31.46 -7.96
N LEU A 193 1.55 -31.58 -8.27
CA LEU A 193 1.06 -32.12 -9.55
C LEU A 193 1.24 -31.13 -10.70
N LEU A 194 1.14 -29.82 -10.48
CA LEU A 194 1.49 -28.80 -11.48
C LEU A 194 3.00 -28.71 -11.68
N PHE A 195 3.81 -28.98 -10.65
CA PHE A 195 5.27 -29.17 -10.80
C PHE A 195 5.61 -30.46 -11.54
N ALA A 196 4.90 -31.56 -11.28
CA ALA A 196 5.14 -32.86 -11.91
C ALA A 196 4.56 -32.95 -13.33
N ALA A 197 3.46 -32.26 -13.64
CA ALA A 197 2.81 -32.26 -14.95
C ALA A 197 3.40 -31.23 -15.93
N ASN A 198 4.14 -30.21 -15.45
CA ASN A 198 4.87 -29.26 -16.30
C ASN A 198 6.37 -29.59 -16.44
N GLY A 199 6.81 -30.75 -15.96
CA GLY A 199 8.20 -31.18 -15.98
C GLY A 199 8.82 -31.44 -17.37
N ALA A 200 8.20 -30.98 -18.46
CA ALA A 200 8.68 -31.26 -19.82
C ALA A 200 8.87 -30.06 -20.75
N THR A 201 8.35 -28.84 -20.50
CA THR A 201 8.53 -27.75 -21.51
C THR A 201 8.62 -26.29 -21.03
N ALA A 202 8.53 -25.95 -19.74
CA ALA A 202 8.87 -24.59 -19.29
C ALA A 202 9.46 -24.59 -17.88
N GLN A 203 10.74 -24.22 -17.74
CA GLN A 203 11.41 -24.08 -16.45
C GLN A 203 10.80 -22.89 -15.70
N THR A 204 9.80 -23.16 -14.85
CA THR A 204 9.18 -22.15 -13.99
C THR A 204 10.03 -21.91 -12.75
N GLU A 205 10.36 -20.66 -12.44
CA GLU A 205 11.19 -20.27 -11.31
C GLU A 205 10.44 -19.28 -10.40
N PHE A 206 10.45 -19.53 -9.10
CA PHE A 206 9.87 -18.63 -8.10
C PHE A 206 10.78 -17.44 -7.84
N LYS A 207 10.21 -16.23 -7.83
CA LYS A 207 10.91 -14.97 -7.58
C LYS A 207 10.33 -14.29 -6.34
N TRP A 208 11.18 -13.59 -5.60
CA TRP A 208 10.78 -12.74 -4.50
C TRP A 208 11.78 -11.58 -4.39
N ASN A 209 11.35 -10.49 -3.78
CA ASN A 209 12.17 -9.31 -3.53
C ASN A 209 11.63 -8.60 -2.30
N ILE A 210 12.52 -8.04 -1.47
CA ILE A 210 12.13 -7.13 -0.39
C ILE A 210 12.95 -5.86 -0.52
N GLU A 211 12.26 -4.73 -0.66
CA GLU A 211 12.88 -3.42 -0.64
C GLU A 211 12.47 -2.66 0.63
N LEU A 212 13.44 -2.11 1.34
CA LEU A 212 13.23 -1.20 2.46
C LEU A 212 13.97 0.10 2.17
N ASN A 213 13.26 1.22 2.17
CA ASN A 213 13.84 2.55 2.03
C ASN A 213 13.52 3.35 3.29
N SER A 214 14.48 4.04 3.88
CA SER A 214 14.25 5.03 4.92
C SER A 214 14.81 6.37 4.45
N VAL A 215 13.98 7.41 4.55
CA VAL A 215 14.30 8.75 4.09
C VAL A 215 14.21 9.70 5.26
N PHE A 216 15.27 10.46 5.47
CA PHE A 216 15.25 11.71 6.23
C PHE A 216 15.65 12.83 5.25
N ASP A 217 14.81 13.83 5.06
CA ASP A 217 15.06 14.99 4.20
C ASP A 217 14.55 16.23 4.92
N ASN A 218 15.47 17.03 5.45
CA ASN A 218 15.17 18.28 6.15
C ASN A 218 15.44 19.47 5.23
N ARG A 219 14.38 20.24 4.94
CA ARG A 219 14.43 21.38 4.03
C ARG A 219 14.32 22.69 4.79
N GLU A 220 15.28 23.57 4.59
CA GLU A 220 15.44 24.83 5.32
C GLU A 220 15.68 26.03 4.39
N CYS A 221 15.66 27.23 4.98
CA CYS A 221 15.79 28.54 4.33
C CYS A 221 14.48 29.01 3.67
N ASP A 222 14.54 29.47 2.41
CA ASP A 222 13.43 30.14 1.76
C ASP A 222 12.30 29.16 1.43
N ALA A 223 11.07 29.60 1.65
CA ALA A 223 9.86 28.78 1.51
C ALA A 223 9.02 29.12 0.26
N ARG A 224 9.58 29.82 -0.73
CA ARG A 224 8.81 30.37 -1.88
C ARG A 224 8.27 29.28 -2.80
N TYR A 225 9.12 28.31 -3.15
CA TYR A 225 8.76 27.23 -4.10
C TYR A 225 8.44 25.91 -3.40
N THR A 226 9.09 25.64 -2.27
CA THR A 226 8.84 24.48 -1.42
C THR A 226 8.71 24.97 0.01
N PRO A 227 7.73 24.50 0.79
CA PRO A 227 7.68 24.84 2.22
C PRO A 227 8.87 24.20 2.95
N THR A 228 9.34 24.89 3.99
CA THR A 228 10.24 24.34 5.01
C THR A 228 9.54 23.16 5.66
N LYS A 229 10.11 21.96 5.52
CA LYS A 229 9.49 20.71 5.96
C LYS A 229 10.55 19.64 6.13
N THR A 230 10.36 18.81 7.14
CA THR A 230 11.11 17.57 7.32
C THR A 230 10.27 16.39 6.82
N TYR A 231 10.82 15.61 5.89
CA TYR A 231 10.30 14.31 5.53
C TYR A 231 11.07 13.27 6.31
N PHE A 232 10.38 12.49 7.13
CA PHE A 232 10.98 11.35 7.82
C PHE A 232 10.03 10.16 7.76
N PHE A 233 10.36 9.15 6.98
CA PHE A 233 9.51 7.97 6.83
C PHE A 233 10.30 6.74 6.36
N THR A 234 9.72 5.58 6.61
CA THR A 234 10.20 4.28 6.13
C THR A 234 9.19 3.68 5.17
N GLN A 235 9.69 3.11 4.08
CA GLN A 235 8.95 2.35 3.10
C GLN A 235 9.42 0.89 3.13
N LEU A 236 8.47 -0.04 3.15
CA LEU A 236 8.71 -1.48 3.03
C LEU A 236 7.88 -2.05 1.89
N ALA A 237 8.53 -2.68 0.91
CA ALA A 237 7.93 -3.21 -0.31
C ALA A 237 8.33 -4.68 -0.54
N PRO A 238 7.66 -5.64 0.12
CA PRO A 238 7.78 -7.06 -0.18
C PRO A 238 7.02 -7.44 -1.45
N GLU A 239 7.64 -8.28 -2.26
CA GLU A 239 7.11 -8.79 -3.51
C GLU A 239 7.43 -10.28 -3.69
N ILE A 240 6.51 -11.00 -4.33
CA ILE A 240 6.65 -12.40 -4.72
C ILE A 240 6.12 -12.58 -6.14
N GLY A 241 6.63 -13.56 -6.86
CA GLY A 241 6.22 -13.80 -8.23
C GLY A 241 6.68 -15.12 -8.80
N VAL A 242 6.25 -15.38 -10.03
CA VAL A 242 6.64 -16.57 -10.79
C VAL A 242 7.15 -16.12 -12.14
N SER A 243 8.28 -16.68 -12.53
CA SER A 243 8.81 -16.56 -13.88
C SER A 243 8.73 -17.88 -14.62
N PHE A 244 8.63 -17.81 -15.93
CA PHE A 244 8.47 -18.96 -16.81
C PHE A 244 9.19 -18.72 -18.13
N ASP A 245 9.32 -19.78 -18.92
CA ASP A 245 10.04 -19.75 -20.20
C ASP A 245 11.48 -19.25 -20.03
N SER A 246 12.22 -19.95 -19.17
CA SER A 246 13.62 -19.64 -18.82
C SER A 246 13.82 -18.20 -18.32
N GLY A 247 12.82 -17.66 -17.62
CA GLY A 247 12.87 -16.33 -17.03
C GLY A 247 12.54 -15.17 -17.99
N ARG A 248 12.17 -15.46 -19.25
CA ARG A 248 11.75 -14.43 -20.21
C ARG A 248 10.48 -13.72 -19.80
N HIS A 249 9.59 -14.42 -19.12
CA HIS A 249 8.33 -13.87 -18.63
C HIS A 249 8.28 -13.95 -17.11
N ALA A 250 7.75 -12.92 -16.45
CA ALA A 250 7.49 -12.95 -15.02
C ALA A 250 6.22 -12.19 -14.65
N VAL A 251 5.50 -12.70 -13.64
CA VAL A 251 4.38 -12.01 -12.99
C VAL A 251 4.74 -11.84 -11.53
N MET A 252 4.73 -10.59 -11.06
CA MET A 252 5.15 -10.19 -9.72
C MET A 252 3.99 -9.47 -9.01
N GLY A 253 3.83 -9.71 -7.72
CA GLY A 253 2.81 -9.09 -6.89
C GLY A 253 3.31 -8.84 -5.46
N GLY A 254 2.83 -7.77 -4.84
CA GLY A 254 3.29 -7.33 -3.53
C GLY A 254 2.49 -6.16 -2.98
N ALA A 255 3.01 -5.53 -1.94
CA ALA A 255 2.44 -4.32 -1.37
C ALA A 255 3.55 -3.43 -0.84
N VAL A 256 3.36 -2.12 -0.98
CA VAL A 256 4.25 -1.07 -0.48
C VAL A 256 3.59 -0.43 0.73
N TRP A 257 4.21 -0.56 1.90
CA TRP A 257 3.80 0.14 3.11
C TRP A 257 4.72 1.34 3.32
N ASN A 258 4.14 2.54 3.31
CA ASN A 258 4.81 3.79 3.68
C ASN A 258 4.38 4.18 5.09
N GLN A 259 5.35 4.38 5.97
CA GLN A 259 5.16 4.67 7.39
C GLN A 259 5.94 5.93 7.77
N PRO A 260 5.28 7.08 7.97
CA PRO A 260 5.89 8.25 8.59
C PRO A 260 6.47 7.93 9.96
N ILE A 261 7.65 8.46 10.27
CA ILE A 261 8.31 8.33 11.56
C ILE A 261 7.94 9.54 12.41
N GLY A 262 7.44 9.30 13.63
CA GLY A 262 7.06 10.36 14.58
C GLY A 262 5.59 10.77 14.55
N CYS A 263 4.79 10.25 13.62
CA CYS A 263 3.34 10.51 13.52
C CYS A 263 2.47 9.31 13.93
N GLU A 264 3.01 8.37 14.72
CA GLU A 264 2.35 7.09 15.04
C GLU A 264 1.81 6.38 13.80
N TRP A 265 0.48 6.28 13.66
CA TRP A 265 -0.20 5.70 12.49
C TRP A 265 -0.78 6.76 11.56
N ASP A 266 -0.65 8.05 11.85
CA ASP A 266 -1.19 9.08 10.97
C ASP A 266 -0.37 9.18 9.66
N GLY A 267 -1.07 9.29 8.54
CA GLY A 267 -0.47 9.37 7.20
C GLY A 267 0.14 8.07 6.64
N HIS A 268 0.02 6.92 7.32
CA HIS A 268 0.47 5.64 6.75
C HIS A 268 -0.32 5.27 5.49
N ARG A 269 0.34 4.66 4.51
CA ARG A 269 -0.29 4.25 3.25
C ARG A 269 0.19 2.88 2.80
N ILE A 270 -0.74 1.99 2.49
CA ILE A 270 -0.48 0.71 1.82
C ILE A 270 -0.93 0.82 0.37
N SER A 271 -0.03 0.53 -0.57
CA SER A 271 -0.32 0.53 -2.01
C SER A 271 0.02 -0.83 -2.61
N PRO A 272 -0.86 -1.43 -3.43
CA PRO A 272 -0.55 -2.70 -4.08
C PRO A 272 0.55 -2.56 -5.14
N THR A 273 1.26 -3.65 -5.39
CA THR A 273 2.15 -3.84 -6.53
C THR A 273 1.68 -5.09 -7.27
N LEU A 274 1.49 -4.99 -8.58
CA LEU A 274 1.12 -6.12 -9.44
C LEU A 274 1.53 -5.79 -10.86
N TYR A 275 2.46 -6.55 -11.42
CA TYR A 275 2.99 -6.25 -12.74
C TYR A 275 3.51 -7.49 -13.46
N TYR A 276 3.51 -7.39 -14.78
CA TYR A 276 4.09 -8.35 -15.69
C TYR A 276 5.39 -7.80 -16.26
N LEU A 277 6.38 -8.67 -16.43
CA LEU A 277 7.66 -8.40 -17.07
C LEU A 277 7.89 -9.37 -18.23
N TYR A 278 8.41 -8.81 -19.32
CA TYR A 278 9.03 -9.55 -20.41
C TYR A 278 10.49 -9.08 -20.57
N SER A 279 11.40 -10.04 -20.62
CA SER A 279 12.85 -9.84 -20.71
C SER A 279 13.39 -10.55 -21.94
N GLY A 280 13.38 -9.85 -23.08
CA GLY A 280 14.11 -10.25 -24.28
C GLY A 280 15.56 -9.76 -24.26
N THR A 281 16.34 -10.16 -25.27
CA THR A 281 17.75 -9.78 -25.41
C THR A 281 17.95 -8.29 -25.66
N ARG A 282 17.16 -7.70 -26.57
CA ARG A 282 17.18 -6.26 -26.87
C ARG A 282 15.96 -5.53 -26.33
N TRP A 283 14.79 -6.17 -26.40
CA TRP A 283 13.52 -5.57 -25.98
C TRP A 283 13.10 -6.10 -24.62
N GLN A 284 12.73 -5.18 -23.74
CA GLN A 284 12.14 -5.49 -22.45
C GLN A 284 10.84 -4.71 -22.30
N PHE A 285 9.81 -5.35 -21.75
CA PHE A 285 8.49 -4.78 -21.60
C PHE A 285 7.97 -5.02 -20.19
N ALA A 286 7.24 -4.05 -19.64
CA ALA A 286 6.59 -4.15 -18.36
C ALA A 286 5.20 -3.51 -18.41
N MET A 287 4.24 -4.08 -17.71
CA MET A 287 2.88 -3.53 -17.61
C MET A 287 2.28 -3.80 -16.23
N GLY A 288 1.53 -2.83 -15.71
CA GLY A 288 0.87 -2.89 -14.41
C GLY A 288 1.39 -1.80 -13.47
N MET A 289 1.47 -2.13 -12.18
CA MET A 289 2.09 -1.29 -11.15
C MET A 289 3.56 -1.69 -11.01
N VAL A 290 4.39 -1.17 -11.91
CA VAL A 290 5.81 -1.56 -12.07
C VAL A 290 6.69 -0.67 -11.18
N PRO A 291 7.51 -1.23 -10.28
CA PRO A 291 8.41 -0.43 -9.46
C PRO A 291 9.39 0.44 -10.28
N TYR A 292 9.58 1.69 -9.86
CA TYR A 292 10.49 2.65 -10.51
C TYR A 292 11.95 2.17 -10.56
N ARG A 293 12.35 1.22 -9.71
CA ARG A 293 13.68 0.57 -9.77
C ARG A 293 13.96 -0.18 -11.08
N HIS A 294 12.91 -0.48 -11.87
CA HIS A 294 13.07 -1.08 -13.19
C HIS A 294 13.44 -0.06 -14.28
N LEU A 295 13.53 1.24 -13.98
CA LEU A 295 14.07 2.21 -14.92
C LEU A 295 15.55 1.95 -15.21
N ILE A 296 15.99 2.22 -16.44
CA ILE A 296 17.42 2.14 -16.79
C ILE A 296 18.19 3.24 -16.06
N ARG A 297 17.59 4.43 -15.98
CA ARG A 297 18.08 5.58 -15.23
C ARG A 297 16.92 6.28 -14.52
N PRO A 298 17.18 6.93 -13.37
CA PRO A 298 16.17 7.78 -12.72
C PRO A 298 15.69 8.89 -13.67
N LEU A 299 14.40 9.24 -13.57
CA LEU A 299 13.85 10.39 -14.29
C LEU A 299 14.54 11.68 -13.84
N PRO A 300 14.83 12.64 -14.74
CA PRO A 300 15.44 13.92 -14.36
C PRO A 300 14.57 14.73 -13.39
N ASN A 301 15.20 15.65 -12.66
CA ASN A 301 14.53 16.48 -11.64
C ASN A 301 13.46 17.42 -12.24
N TYR A 302 13.54 17.77 -13.53
CA TYR A 302 12.49 18.53 -14.21
C TYR A 302 11.26 17.68 -14.61
N ILE A 303 11.32 16.36 -14.44
CA ILE A 303 10.19 15.44 -14.65
C ILE A 303 9.64 14.95 -13.31
N GLN A 304 10.53 14.52 -12.41
CA GLN A 304 10.13 13.92 -11.13
C GLN A 304 11.01 14.47 -9.99
N SER A 305 10.38 15.14 -9.03
CA SER A 305 11.03 15.69 -7.84
C SER A 305 11.45 14.60 -6.85
N ASP A 306 12.34 14.96 -5.93
CA ASP A 306 12.75 14.09 -4.83
C ASP A 306 11.53 13.67 -3.98
N SER A 307 10.62 14.60 -3.67
CA SER A 307 9.39 14.31 -2.92
C SER A 307 8.51 13.30 -3.65
N THR A 308 8.36 13.43 -4.95
CA THR A 308 7.55 12.50 -5.75
C THR A 308 8.16 11.09 -5.69
N ARG A 309 9.49 10.97 -5.84
CA ARG A 309 10.20 9.67 -5.75
C ARG A 309 10.06 8.98 -4.40
N TYR A 310 9.96 9.75 -3.31
CA TYR A 310 9.77 9.21 -1.97
C TYR A 310 8.45 8.46 -1.82
N PHE A 311 7.35 9.02 -2.35
CA PHE A 311 6.00 8.48 -2.14
C PHE A 311 5.50 7.62 -3.29
N GLN A 312 6.01 7.81 -4.51
CA GLN A 312 5.62 7.04 -5.69
C GLN A 312 6.60 5.90 -5.94
N HIS A 313 6.24 4.70 -5.51
CA HIS A 313 7.05 3.51 -5.72
C HIS A 313 6.86 2.87 -7.10
N ASN A 314 5.66 2.99 -7.67
CA ASN A 314 5.24 2.27 -8.88
C ASN A 314 4.87 3.23 -10.02
N ILE A 315 5.39 2.95 -11.22
CA ILE A 315 4.83 3.36 -12.51
C ILE A 315 3.52 2.60 -12.68
N ARG A 316 2.41 3.31 -12.94
CA ARG A 316 1.08 2.72 -13.11
C ARG A 316 0.71 2.74 -14.59
N GLY A 317 1.22 1.78 -15.35
CA GLY A 317 0.93 1.72 -16.76
C GLY A 317 1.87 0.78 -17.50
N VAL A 318 2.52 1.28 -18.53
CA VAL A 318 3.32 0.49 -19.46
C VAL A 318 4.72 1.07 -19.55
N MET A 319 5.74 0.21 -19.60
CA MET A 319 7.12 0.60 -19.87
C MET A 319 7.71 -0.35 -20.90
N THR A 320 8.43 0.20 -21.88
CA THR A 320 9.23 -0.55 -22.85
C THR A 320 10.64 0.00 -22.88
N ARG A 321 11.60 -0.89 -23.12
CA ARG A 321 13.03 -0.58 -23.16
C ARG A 321 13.67 -1.32 -24.34
N TYR A 322 14.50 -0.60 -25.07
CA TYR A 322 15.42 -1.14 -26.04
C TYR A 322 16.85 -0.98 -25.53
N LEU A 323 17.58 -2.08 -25.43
CA LEU A 323 18.98 -2.14 -25.06
C LEU A 323 19.79 -2.49 -26.32
N GLY A 324 20.57 -1.52 -26.80
CA GLY A 324 21.52 -1.70 -27.88
C GLY A 324 22.96 -1.73 -27.36
N ASP A 325 23.88 -2.12 -28.23
CA ASP A 325 25.31 -2.20 -27.88
C ASP A 325 25.95 -0.82 -27.65
N GLU A 326 25.36 0.23 -28.25
CA GLU A 326 25.85 1.61 -28.20
C GLU A 326 24.87 2.56 -27.48
N GLY A 327 23.90 2.04 -26.72
CA GLY A 327 22.94 2.92 -26.05
C GLY A 327 21.62 2.26 -25.70
N PHE A 328 20.68 3.08 -25.22
CA PHE A 328 19.36 2.62 -24.84
C PHE A 328 18.27 3.61 -25.26
N MET A 329 17.05 3.08 -25.37
CA MET A 329 15.82 3.85 -25.45
C MET A 329 14.83 3.29 -24.43
N GLN A 330 14.11 4.15 -23.74
CA GLN A 330 13.09 3.80 -22.78
C GLN A 330 11.86 4.68 -23.02
N ALA A 331 10.69 4.05 -23.11
CA ALA A 331 9.42 4.74 -23.18
C ALA A 331 8.50 4.20 -22.09
N LEU A 332 7.74 5.08 -21.45
CA LEU A 332 6.75 4.69 -20.44
C LEU A 332 5.52 5.59 -20.49
N VAL A 333 4.39 5.01 -20.10
CA VAL A 333 3.14 5.70 -19.83
C VAL A 333 2.78 5.45 -18.37
N ASP A 334 2.64 6.52 -17.58
CA ASP A 334 2.34 6.45 -16.16
C ASP A 334 1.04 7.19 -15.83
N TRP A 335 0.02 6.47 -15.37
CA TRP A 335 -1.21 7.07 -14.86
C TRP A 335 -1.06 7.49 -13.40
N ARG A 336 -1.00 8.80 -13.18
CA ARG A 336 -0.96 9.41 -11.85
C ARG A 336 -2.32 9.31 -11.15
N GLY A 337 -3.40 9.38 -11.91
CA GLY A 337 -4.76 9.14 -11.43
C GLY A 337 -5.74 8.89 -12.58
N MET A 338 -6.70 7.99 -12.37
CA MET A 338 -7.84 7.81 -13.26
C MET A 338 -8.94 8.83 -12.94
N GLN A 339 -9.79 9.14 -13.91
CA GLN A 339 -10.94 10.03 -13.75
C GLN A 339 -11.83 9.53 -12.59
N GLY A 340 -12.16 10.43 -11.66
CA GLY A 340 -13.08 10.18 -10.56
C GLY A 340 -14.12 11.28 -10.43
N HIS A 341 -14.89 11.27 -9.34
CA HIS A 341 -15.80 12.38 -9.00
C HIS A 341 -15.02 13.61 -8.51
N ASP A 342 -14.10 13.42 -7.58
CA ASP A 342 -13.29 14.50 -6.98
C ASP A 342 -11.83 14.50 -7.46
N ARG A 343 -11.49 13.66 -8.45
CA ARG A 343 -10.13 13.49 -8.95
C ARG A 343 -10.08 13.62 -10.47
N ARG A 344 -9.17 14.48 -10.93
CA ARG A 344 -8.82 14.62 -12.35
C ARG A 344 -8.05 13.40 -12.84
N GLU A 345 -8.32 12.98 -14.07
CA GLU A 345 -7.43 12.04 -14.75
C GLU A 345 -6.11 12.73 -15.09
N ALA A 346 -4.99 12.05 -14.85
CA ALA A 346 -3.67 12.56 -15.12
C ALA A 346 -2.73 11.42 -15.53
N PHE A 347 -1.98 11.61 -16.61
CA PHE A 347 -0.95 10.67 -17.05
C PHE A 347 0.23 11.36 -17.73
N ASP A 348 1.35 10.65 -17.75
CA ASP A 348 2.60 11.06 -18.38
C ASP A 348 3.01 10.05 -19.45
N ILE A 349 3.39 10.53 -20.63
CA ILE A 349 4.06 9.75 -21.66
C ILE A 349 5.49 10.26 -21.74
N ILE A 350 6.46 9.45 -21.34
CA ILE A 350 7.88 9.82 -21.31
C ILE A 350 8.65 8.91 -22.25
N VAL A 351 9.50 9.51 -23.08
CA VAL A 351 10.46 8.78 -23.92
C VAL A 351 11.83 9.39 -23.69
N MET A 352 12.82 8.56 -23.36
CA MET A 352 14.21 8.98 -23.18
C MET A 352 15.15 8.01 -23.85
N GLY A 353 16.35 8.49 -24.19
CA GLY A 353 17.40 7.64 -24.71
C GLY A 353 18.76 8.32 -24.64
N GLU A 354 19.79 7.50 -24.65
CA GLU A 354 21.17 7.96 -24.75
C GLU A 354 21.94 6.98 -25.64
N TRP A 355 22.72 7.53 -26.55
CA TRP A 355 23.65 6.83 -27.41
C TRP A 355 25.07 7.21 -26.99
N GLN A 356 25.87 6.21 -26.69
CA GLN A 356 27.29 6.31 -26.40
C GLN A 356 27.98 5.02 -26.84
N ARG A 357 28.96 5.13 -27.74
CA ARG A 357 29.78 3.96 -28.08
C ARG A 357 30.68 3.59 -26.89
N PRO A 358 30.83 2.29 -26.59
CA PRO A 358 31.79 1.84 -25.57
C PRO A 358 33.18 2.45 -25.81
N HIS A 359 33.82 2.95 -24.75
CA HIS A 359 35.15 3.58 -24.77
C HIS A 359 35.24 4.91 -25.54
N ARG A 360 34.12 5.49 -25.98
CA ARG A 360 34.11 6.83 -26.56
C ARG A 360 33.66 7.87 -25.55
N ILE A 361 34.29 9.04 -25.69
CA ILE A 361 34.07 10.20 -24.83
C ILE A 361 32.73 10.86 -25.16
N PHE A 362 32.30 10.88 -26.42
CA PHE A 362 31.08 11.59 -26.80
C PHE A 362 29.82 10.76 -26.58
N LEU A 363 28.79 11.40 -26.04
CA LEU A 363 27.44 10.87 -25.93
C LEU A 363 26.42 11.86 -26.52
N ALA A 364 25.28 11.34 -26.95
CA ALA A 364 24.14 12.13 -27.38
C ALA A 364 22.87 11.50 -26.82
N GLY A 365 21.91 12.30 -26.40
CA GLY A 365 20.70 11.78 -25.80
C GLY A 365 19.58 12.80 -25.74
N GLY A 366 18.50 12.39 -25.12
CA GLY A 366 17.44 13.32 -24.81
C GLY A 366 16.25 12.67 -24.14
N LEU A 367 15.32 13.52 -23.75
CA LEU A 367 14.03 13.14 -23.18
C LEU A 367 12.93 13.99 -23.79
N ILE A 368 11.79 13.38 -24.08
CA ILE A 368 10.53 14.06 -24.35
C ILE A 368 9.46 13.56 -23.39
N MET A 369 8.59 14.45 -22.96
CA MET A 369 7.45 14.13 -22.11
C MET A 369 6.21 14.84 -22.63
N LEU A 370 5.08 14.13 -22.63
CA LEU A 370 3.75 14.72 -22.66
C LEU A 370 3.04 14.39 -21.34
N ASN A 371 2.75 15.42 -20.56
CA ASN A 371 1.89 15.34 -19.39
C ASN A 371 0.49 15.81 -19.78
N HIS A 372 -0.52 15.00 -19.48
CA HIS A 372 -1.92 15.30 -19.75
C HIS A 372 -2.69 15.35 -18.43
N LEU A 373 -3.35 16.47 -18.17
CA LEU A 373 -4.20 16.67 -17.00
C LEU A 373 -5.64 16.92 -17.46
N ALA A 374 -6.45 15.85 -17.46
CA ALA A 374 -7.81 15.87 -17.95
C ALA A 374 -8.82 16.36 -16.90
N LYS A 375 -10.12 16.30 -17.22
CA LYS A 375 -11.22 16.69 -16.34
C LYS A 375 -11.63 15.56 -15.40
N GLN A 376 -12.28 15.90 -14.28
CA GLN A 376 -13.04 14.92 -13.50
C GLN A 376 -14.35 14.54 -14.21
N SER A 377 -15.05 13.52 -13.74
CA SER A 377 -16.26 12.98 -14.39
C SER A 377 -17.42 13.99 -14.46
N ASN A 378 -17.59 14.80 -13.42
CA ASN A 378 -18.53 15.93 -13.39
C ASN A 378 -17.74 17.22 -13.11
N PRO A 379 -17.14 17.82 -14.13
CA PRO A 379 -16.25 18.96 -13.96
C PRO A 379 -17.04 20.25 -13.67
N PRO A 380 -16.56 21.11 -12.77
CA PRO A 380 -17.05 22.48 -12.69
C PRO A 380 -16.81 23.20 -14.04
N ALA A 381 -17.60 24.23 -14.32
CA ALA A 381 -17.57 24.93 -15.62
C ALA A 381 -16.22 25.57 -15.95
N ASP A 382 -15.41 25.87 -14.94
CA ASP A 382 -14.08 26.45 -15.03
C ASP A 382 -12.94 25.41 -15.12
N GLN A 383 -13.26 24.11 -15.14
CA GLN A 383 -12.24 23.06 -15.25
C GLN A 383 -12.00 22.66 -16.72
N TYR A 384 -10.76 22.88 -17.18
CA TYR A 384 -10.31 22.57 -18.53
C TYR A 384 -9.14 21.59 -18.54
N VAL A 385 -8.94 20.96 -19.70
CA VAL A 385 -7.78 20.07 -19.92
C VAL A 385 -6.53 20.93 -20.03
N VAL A 386 -5.45 20.49 -19.39
CA VAL A 386 -4.14 21.13 -19.47
C VAL A 386 -3.13 20.12 -19.96
N ASP A 387 -2.41 20.48 -21.02
CA ASP A 387 -1.38 19.67 -21.65
C ASP A 387 -0.02 20.33 -21.41
N ASN A 388 0.99 19.58 -20.99
CA ASN A 388 2.36 20.08 -20.82
C ASN A 388 3.35 19.18 -21.56
N PHE A 389 4.00 19.72 -22.58
CA PHE A 389 5.04 19.04 -23.34
C PHE A 389 6.42 19.54 -22.93
N VAL A 390 7.37 18.63 -22.71
CA VAL A 390 8.76 18.96 -22.37
C VAL A 390 9.69 18.23 -23.32
N ALA A 391 10.74 18.90 -23.80
CA ALA A 391 11.77 18.31 -24.65
C ALA A 391 13.17 18.74 -24.18
N ASN A 392 14.08 17.78 -24.08
CA ASN A 392 15.46 17.99 -23.66
C ASN A 392 16.45 17.21 -24.52
N PRO A 393 16.74 17.65 -25.76
CA PRO A 393 17.87 17.12 -26.51
C PRO A 393 19.19 17.64 -25.93
N TYR A 394 20.17 16.75 -25.76
CA TYR A 394 21.49 17.10 -25.25
C TYR A 394 22.61 16.29 -25.91
N ILE A 395 23.80 16.87 -25.86
CA ILE A 395 25.07 16.18 -26.13
C ILE A 395 25.90 16.19 -24.85
N GLY A 396 26.89 15.33 -24.78
CA GLY A 396 27.76 15.27 -23.63
C GLY A 396 29.10 14.63 -23.89
N ILE A 397 29.93 14.71 -22.86
CA ILE A 397 31.22 14.04 -22.79
C ILE A 397 31.31 13.22 -21.50
N ASP A 398 31.74 11.98 -21.62
CA ASP A 398 32.07 11.08 -20.54
C ASP A 398 33.58 10.90 -20.51
N LEU A 399 34.21 11.53 -19.53
CA LEU A 399 35.65 11.51 -19.32
C LEU A 399 36.05 10.47 -18.26
N SER A 400 35.14 9.59 -17.84
CA SER A 400 35.40 8.62 -16.76
C SER A 400 36.65 7.77 -17.02
N ALA A 401 36.88 7.36 -18.28
CA ALA A 401 38.07 6.59 -18.66
C ALA A 401 39.40 7.37 -18.63
N LEU A 402 39.35 8.71 -18.63
CA LEU A 402 40.53 9.59 -18.69
C LEU A 402 40.83 10.28 -17.36
N SER A 403 39.91 10.23 -16.40
CA SER A 403 39.89 11.18 -15.28
C SER A 403 40.57 10.65 -14.03
N HIS A 404 41.63 9.85 -14.08
CA HIS A 404 42.32 9.43 -12.85
C HIS A 404 42.93 10.65 -12.09
N PRO A 405 42.65 10.84 -10.78
CA PRO A 405 42.14 9.87 -9.79
C PRO A 405 40.60 9.86 -9.55
N ILE A 406 39.82 10.62 -10.32
CA ILE A 406 38.35 10.66 -10.29
C ILE A 406 37.78 9.37 -10.89
N ASP A 407 36.76 8.78 -10.24
CA ASP A 407 36.15 7.51 -10.66
C ASP A 407 35.22 7.67 -11.87
N SER A 408 34.46 8.77 -11.90
CA SER A 408 33.59 9.10 -13.03
C SER A 408 33.46 10.61 -13.20
N LEU A 409 33.46 11.08 -14.45
CA LEU A 409 33.22 12.48 -14.76
C LEU A 409 32.43 12.60 -16.06
N THR A 410 31.23 13.13 -15.98
CA THR A 410 30.33 13.30 -17.13
C THR A 410 29.80 14.72 -17.18
N PHE A 411 29.75 15.28 -18.39
CA PHE A 411 29.13 16.56 -18.68
C PHE A 411 28.06 16.36 -19.75
N ARG A 412 26.89 16.94 -19.54
CA ARG A 412 25.79 16.98 -20.52
C ARG A 412 25.33 18.43 -20.65
N ALA A 413 25.05 18.85 -21.87
CA ALA A 413 24.51 20.17 -22.14
C ALA A 413 23.56 20.12 -23.35
N GLY A 414 22.49 20.90 -23.28
CA GLY A 414 21.46 20.90 -24.30
C GLY A 414 20.43 21.98 -24.10
N THR A 415 19.34 21.86 -24.86
CA THR A 415 18.18 22.74 -24.71
C THR A 415 17.17 22.05 -23.81
N LEU A 416 16.56 22.75 -22.88
CA LEU A 416 15.38 22.30 -22.15
C LEU A 416 14.22 23.23 -22.49
N ALA A 417 13.21 22.69 -23.16
CA ALA A 417 12.06 23.42 -23.64
C ALA A 417 10.77 22.84 -23.07
N SER A 418 9.80 23.71 -22.81
CA SER A 418 8.44 23.34 -22.41
C SER A 418 7.39 24.08 -23.23
N MET A 419 6.23 23.46 -23.38
CA MET A 419 5.04 24.00 -24.02
C MET A 419 3.82 23.56 -23.20
N THR A 420 3.28 24.48 -22.41
CA THR A 420 2.05 24.25 -21.62
C THR A 420 0.87 24.91 -22.30
N ARG A 421 -0.17 24.14 -22.60
CA ARG A 421 -1.42 24.63 -23.17
C ARG A 421 -2.55 24.40 -22.16
N ASP A 422 -3.08 25.49 -21.62
CA ASP A 422 -4.34 25.46 -20.89
C ASP A 422 -5.47 25.68 -21.89
N ARG A 423 -6.46 24.77 -21.92
CA ARG A 423 -7.61 24.94 -22.81
C ARG A 423 -8.62 25.96 -22.28
N ALA A 424 -8.44 26.47 -21.06
CA ALA A 424 -9.24 27.55 -20.49
C ALA A 424 -8.93 28.90 -21.14
N ASP A 425 -7.65 29.26 -21.25
CA ASP A 425 -7.19 30.53 -21.80
C ASP A 425 -6.95 30.47 -23.32
N GLY A 426 -6.84 29.26 -23.88
CA GLY A 426 -6.56 29.03 -25.30
C GLY A 426 -5.13 29.41 -25.72
N HIS A 427 -4.30 29.84 -24.76
CA HIS A 427 -2.93 30.27 -24.98
C HIS A 427 -1.96 29.12 -24.78
N CYS A 428 -0.79 29.28 -25.38
CA CYS A 428 0.30 28.34 -25.26
C CYS A 428 1.50 29.02 -24.60
N HIS A 429 1.84 28.57 -23.40
CA HIS A 429 2.95 29.07 -22.61
C HIS A 429 4.20 28.26 -22.97
N THR A 430 5.11 28.86 -23.72
CA THR A 430 6.34 28.20 -24.17
C THR A 430 7.57 28.76 -23.47
N SER A 431 8.49 27.89 -23.08
CA SER A 431 9.82 28.24 -22.62
C SER A 431 10.88 27.39 -23.32
N ALA A 432 12.07 27.96 -23.51
CA ALA A 432 13.26 27.25 -23.95
C ALA A 432 14.47 27.90 -23.30
N GLY A 433 15.34 27.07 -22.72
CA GLY A 433 16.53 27.49 -22.02
C GLY A 433 17.70 26.55 -22.24
N LEU A 434 18.88 27.00 -21.77
CA LEU A 434 20.05 26.16 -21.62
C LEU A 434 19.83 25.23 -20.43
N TRP A 435 20.11 23.95 -20.64
CA TRP A 435 20.25 22.96 -19.58
C TRP A 435 21.65 22.35 -19.61
N ALA A 436 22.30 22.28 -18.46
CA ALA A 436 23.60 21.65 -18.31
C ALA A 436 23.62 20.82 -17.03
N ASP A 437 24.33 19.69 -17.08
CA ASP A 437 24.50 18.77 -15.97
C ASP A 437 25.96 18.30 -15.95
N ILE A 438 26.61 18.43 -14.79
CA ILE A 438 27.91 17.87 -14.51
C ILE A 438 27.77 16.89 -13.35
N ALA A 439 28.29 15.68 -13.53
CA ALA A 439 28.31 14.64 -12.51
C ALA A 439 29.74 14.12 -12.36
N MET A 440 30.24 14.17 -11.13
CA MET A 440 31.57 13.72 -10.75
C MET A 440 31.47 12.78 -9.57
N SER A 441 32.18 11.66 -9.60
CA SER A 441 32.34 10.77 -8.46
C SER A 441 33.81 10.53 -8.20
N TRP A 442 34.20 10.65 -6.94
CA TRP A 442 35.55 10.39 -6.47
C TRP A 442 35.47 9.75 -5.10
N TRP A 443 35.98 8.53 -4.99
CA TRP A 443 35.88 7.70 -3.80
C TRP A 443 34.39 7.56 -3.39
N ARG A 444 34.09 7.65 -2.10
CA ARG A 444 32.76 7.66 -1.51
C ARG A 444 32.03 9.00 -1.67
N LEU A 445 32.55 9.95 -2.45
CA LEU A 445 31.93 11.25 -2.66
C LEU A 445 31.46 11.40 -4.11
N SER A 446 30.33 12.06 -4.28
CA SER A 446 29.81 12.45 -5.58
C SER A 446 29.32 13.89 -5.52
N LEU A 447 29.60 14.63 -6.59
CA LEU A 447 29.17 15.99 -6.82
C LEU A 447 28.35 16.00 -8.10
N GLN A 448 27.13 16.52 -8.02
CA GLN A 448 26.31 16.79 -9.20
C GLN A 448 25.92 18.25 -9.20
N ASN A 449 26.04 18.93 -10.34
CA ASN A 449 25.47 20.25 -10.53
C ASN A 449 24.59 20.26 -11.79
N THR A 450 23.34 20.67 -11.61
CA THR A 450 22.39 20.86 -12.71
C THR A 450 22.03 22.34 -12.80
N LEU A 451 22.22 22.93 -13.98
CA LEU A 451 21.90 24.31 -14.29
C LEU A 451 20.80 24.38 -15.33
N TYR A 452 19.81 25.22 -15.08
CA TYR A 452 18.80 25.67 -16.02
C TYR A 452 18.84 27.19 -16.08
N LEU A 453 19.03 27.73 -17.27
CA LEU A 453 19.04 29.16 -17.53
C LEU A 453 18.18 29.47 -18.75
N SER A 454 17.19 30.31 -18.54
CA SER A 454 16.26 30.75 -19.58
C SER A 454 15.82 32.19 -19.35
N GLY A 455 15.03 32.74 -20.26
CA GLY A 455 14.30 33.99 -20.03
C GLY A 455 12.87 33.78 -19.51
N LYS A 456 12.41 32.53 -19.34
CA LYS A 456 11.03 32.20 -18.95
C LYS A 456 10.97 30.92 -18.09
N PRO A 457 10.14 30.84 -17.05
CA PRO A 457 9.95 29.61 -16.28
C PRO A 457 9.70 28.38 -17.15
N LEU A 458 10.32 27.25 -16.81
CA LEU A 458 9.98 25.98 -17.44
C LEU A 458 8.56 25.54 -17.05
N PHE A 459 8.12 25.87 -15.82
CA PHE A 459 6.78 25.61 -15.29
C PHE A 459 5.99 26.92 -15.13
N PRO A 460 5.48 27.51 -16.23
CA PRO A 460 4.81 28.82 -16.19
C PRO A 460 3.50 28.83 -15.39
N LEU A 461 2.80 27.69 -15.30
CA LEU A 461 1.51 27.56 -14.59
C LEU A 461 1.66 26.84 -13.23
N TYR A 462 2.86 26.79 -12.66
CA TYR A 462 3.11 26.12 -11.39
C TYR A 462 2.31 26.74 -10.22
N SER A 463 2.10 28.05 -10.21
CA SER A 463 1.28 28.71 -9.18
C SER A 463 -0.20 28.29 -9.21
N GLN A 464 -0.71 27.88 -10.38
CA GLN A 464 -2.12 27.49 -10.57
C GLN A 464 -2.34 26.00 -10.33
N PHE A 465 -1.47 25.14 -10.87
CA PHE A 465 -1.66 23.69 -10.82
C PHE A 465 -0.69 22.96 -9.89
N GLY A 466 0.44 23.57 -9.54
CA GLY A 466 1.48 22.98 -8.70
C GLY A 466 1.86 21.56 -9.16
N SER A 467 2.00 20.66 -8.19
CA SER A 467 2.34 19.25 -8.43
C SER A 467 1.25 18.43 -9.11
N LEU A 468 0.03 18.96 -9.27
CA LEU A 468 -1.01 18.28 -10.06
C LEU A 468 -0.64 18.24 -11.54
N LEU A 469 0.04 19.28 -12.06
CA LEU A 469 0.53 19.32 -13.44
C LEU A 469 2.04 19.00 -13.52
N HIS A 470 2.83 19.56 -12.62
CA HIS A 470 4.29 19.51 -12.68
C HIS A 470 4.88 18.68 -11.54
N GLU A 471 5.25 17.43 -11.79
CA GLU A 471 5.83 16.55 -10.77
C GLU A 471 7.33 16.75 -10.50
N GLY A 472 8.00 17.55 -11.34
CA GLY A 472 9.40 17.95 -11.20
C GLY A 472 9.64 18.91 -10.04
N GLU A 473 10.92 19.29 -9.84
CA GLU A 473 11.32 20.21 -8.79
C GLU A 473 10.64 21.58 -8.95
N PRO A 474 10.00 22.13 -7.89
CA PRO A 474 9.26 23.39 -7.98
C PRO A 474 10.07 24.60 -8.45
N PHE A 475 11.39 24.59 -8.28
CA PHE A 475 12.29 25.68 -8.65
C PHE A 475 12.35 25.95 -10.16
N TYR A 476 11.94 25.00 -11.00
CA TYR A 476 11.77 25.19 -12.44
C TYR A 476 10.62 26.15 -12.80
N ALA A 477 9.84 26.60 -11.80
CA ALA A 477 8.95 27.77 -11.92
C ALA A 477 9.71 29.12 -11.93
N SER A 478 11.02 29.10 -11.70
CA SER A 478 11.91 30.23 -11.99
C SER A 478 12.55 30.08 -13.38
N ASP A 479 12.91 31.19 -14.00
CA ASP A 479 13.66 31.23 -15.25
C ASP A 479 15.16 30.89 -15.08
N PHE A 480 15.66 30.90 -13.84
CA PHE A 480 16.98 30.41 -13.45
C PHE A 480 16.85 29.40 -12.30
N TYR A 481 17.48 28.24 -12.46
CA TYR A 481 17.61 27.25 -11.41
C TYR A 481 18.97 26.57 -11.46
N ASN A 482 19.69 26.58 -10.35
CA ASN A 482 20.95 25.88 -10.19
C ASN A 482 20.86 25.00 -8.94
N ARG A 483 21.11 23.70 -9.11
CA ARG A 483 21.16 22.74 -8.02
C ARG A 483 22.56 22.14 -7.93
N THR A 484 23.19 22.28 -6.77
CA THR A 484 24.42 21.53 -6.44
C THR A 484 24.09 20.47 -5.40
N THR A 485 24.38 19.21 -5.70
CA THR A 485 24.23 18.08 -4.77
C THR A 485 25.61 17.54 -4.43
N ILE A 486 25.96 17.56 -3.15
CA ILE A 486 27.14 16.88 -2.60
C ILE A 486 26.64 15.65 -1.86
N LYS A 487 27.01 14.46 -2.30
CA LYS A 487 26.54 13.20 -1.75
C LYS A 487 27.72 12.33 -1.32
N GLY A 488 27.66 11.81 -0.09
CA GLY A 488 28.61 10.86 0.48
C GLY A 488 27.98 9.49 0.70
N ASN A 489 28.61 8.45 0.17
CA ASN A 489 28.24 7.06 0.42
C ASN A 489 28.90 6.56 1.72
N ILE A 490 28.11 6.42 2.77
CA ILE A 490 28.59 6.00 4.10
C ILE A 490 28.75 4.48 4.14
N ILE A 491 27.72 3.77 3.67
CA ILE A 491 27.68 2.31 3.60
C ILE A 491 27.32 1.92 2.18
N ASN A 492 28.08 0.97 1.63
CA ASN A 492 27.69 0.20 0.46
C ASN A 492 28.11 -1.25 0.69
N TYR A 493 27.13 -2.13 0.86
CA TYR A 493 27.35 -3.55 1.06
C TYR A 493 26.70 -4.35 -0.07
N LYS A 494 27.55 -4.88 -0.97
CA LYS A 494 27.17 -5.80 -2.05
C LYS A 494 25.95 -5.36 -2.87
N ASN A 495 25.73 -4.05 -3.03
CA ASN A 495 24.53 -3.46 -3.64
C ASN A 495 23.19 -3.85 -2.96
N MET A 496 23.24 -4.53 -1.81
CA MET A 496 22.07 -4.89 -1.01
C MET A 496 21.74 -3.81 -0.01
N VAL A 497 22.74 -3.11 0.53
CA VAL A 497 22.55 -2.02 1.49
C VAL A 497 23.33 -0.80 1.04
N SER A 498 22.65 0.34 0.93
CA SER A 498 23.29 1.64 0.71
C SER A 498 22.79 2.65 1.74
N LEU A 499 23.71 3.33 2.42
CA LEU A 499 23.42 4.50 3.25
C LEU A 499 24.15 5.70 2.66
N ASP A 500 23.39 6.68 2.21
CA ASP A 500 23.91 7.89 1.59
C ASP A 500 23.49 9.12 2.41
N ALA A 501 24.42 10.05 2.63
CA ALA A 501 24.12 11.40 3.11
C ALA A 501 24.30 12.38 1.95
N ALA A 502 23.38 13.33 1.78
CA ALA A 502 23.47 14.33 0.73
C ALA A 502 23.10 15.72 1.24
N LEU A 503 23.79 16.73 0.70
CA LEU A 503 23.51 18.15 0.88
C LEU A 503 23.15 18.73 -0.48
N ASP A 504 21.95 19.29 -0.60
CA ASP A 504 21.47 19.90 -1.84
C ASP A 504 21.27 21.40 -1.67
N PHE A 505 21.95 22.16 -2.51
CA PHE A 505 21.89 23.61 -2.57
C PHE A 505 21.04 24.00 -3.78
N ASN A 506 19.80 24.44 -3.54
CA ASN A 506 18.86 24.85 -4.59
C ASN A 506 18.83 26.38 -4.67
N VAL A 507 19.32 26.93 -5.77
CA VAL A 507 19.37 28.38 -6.02
C VAL A 507 18.47 28.72 -7.21
N ALA A 508 17.50 29.61 -6.99
CA ALA A 508 16.72 30.29 -8.02
C ALA A 508 16.87 31.82 -7.84
N ARG A 509 16.41 32.65 -8.79
CA ARG A 509 16.75 34.11 -8.83
C ARG A 509 16.65 34.84 -7.49
N ASP A 510 15.58 34.60 -6.73
CA ASP A 510 15.34 35.21 -5.42
C ASP A 510 15.01 34.15 -4.36
N ASN A 511 15.60 32.97 -4.46
CA ASN A 511 15.33 31.90 -3.51
C ASN A 511 16.54 30.98 -3.36
N PHE A 512 16.93 30.75 -2.11
CA PHE A 512 17.86 29.72 -1.72
C PHE A 512 17.19 28.74 -0.75
N THR A 513 17.17 27.45 -1.11
CA THR A 513 16.66 26.40 -0.25
C THR A 513 17.70 25.30 -0.11
N PHE A 514 17.93 24.87 1.13
CA PHE A 514 18.94 23.89 1.49
C PHE A 514 18.31 22.59 1.96
N TYR A 515 18.69 21.46 1.36
CA TYR A 515 18.20 20.13 1.78
C TYR A 515 19.33 19.34 2.43
N GLN A 516 19.01 18.73 3.58
CA GLN A 516 19.89 17.81 4.30
C GLN A 516 19.24 16.43 4.27
N ARG A 517 19.83 15.49 3.52
CA ARG A 517 19.23 14.19 3.26
C ARG A 517 20.07 13.04 3.79
N LEU A 518 19.40 12.05 4.36
CA LEU A 518 19.93 10.74 4.69
C LEU A 518 19.02 9.68 4.10
N LEU A 519 19.57 8.82 3.24
CA LEU A 519 18.85 7.82 2.47
C LEU A 519 19.44 6.44 2.76
N LEU A 520 18.66 5.58 3.42
CA LEU A 520 18.97 4.17 3.57
C LEU A 520 18.13 3.36 2.58
N ARG A 521 18.78 2.50 1.80
CA ARG A 521 18.12 1.51 0.96
C ARG A 521 18.65 0.13 1.29
N VAL A 522 17.73 -0.83 1.42
CA VAL A 522 18.00 -2.24 1.59
C VAL A 522 17.20 -3.01 0.53
N THR A 523 17.85 -3.91 -0.20
CA THR A 523 17.23 -4.75 -1.23
C THR A 523 17.74 -6.18 -1.07
N ILE A 524 16.80 -7.13 -0.94
CA ILE A 524 17.07 -8.55 -0.67
C ILE A 524 16.30 -9.43 -1.64
#